data_AF-E2ANI9-F1
#
_entry.id   AF-E2ANI9-F1
#
_cell.length_a   1.000
_cell.length_b   1.000
_cell.length_c   1.000
_cell.angle_alpha   90.00
_cell.angle_beta   90.00
_cell.angle_gamma   90.00
#
_symmetry.space_group_name_H-M   'P 1'
#
loop_
_entity.id
_entity.type
_entity.pdbx_description
1 polymer ?
#
loop_
_entity_poly.entity_id
_entity_poly.type
_entity_poly.pdbx_seq_one_letter_code
_entity_poly.pdbx_strand_id
1 'polypeptide(L)' 'IHNPRFVNEIRTPHLGTPRKARRALQFVKWTIIQQKQKIKTLQQARNRLIAHVTTMKGLIKHLKQKNLLSEAA' A
#
# COMPACT_ATOMS: atom_id res chain seq x y z
N ILE A 1 26.46 -2.35 20.48
CA ILE A 1 24.99 -2.33 20.29
C ILE A 1 24.73 -2.04 18.81
N HIS A 2 24.21 -3.01 18.06
CA HIS A 2 23.85 -2.87 16.65
C HIS A 2 22.70 -1.86 16.46
N ASN A 3 22.60 -1.12 15.36
CA ASN A 3 21.46 -0.23 15.13
C ASN A 3 20.28 -1.03 14.56
N PRO A 4 19.06 -0.89 15.10
CA PRO A 4 17.90 -1.67 14.65
C PRO A 4 17.56 -1.33 13.20
N ARG A 5 17.38 -2.36 12.38
CA ARG A 5 16.96 -2.25 10.97
C ARG A 5 15.44 -2.18 10.84
N PHE A 6 14.73 -2.78 11.79
CA PHE A 6 13.27 -2.77 11.86
C PHE A 6 12.77 -2.23 13.20
N VAL A 7 11.54 -1.70 13.23
CA VAL A 7 10.96 -1.10 14.45
C VAL A 7 10.82 -2.12 15.59
N ASN A 8 10.51 -3.38 15.27
CA ASN A 8 10.40 -4.46 16.26
C ASN A 8 11.75 -4.87 16.87
N GLU A 9 12.88 -4.44 16.31
CA GLU A 9 14.21 -4.70 16.86
C GLU A 9 14.62 -3.65 17.91
N ILE A 10 13.83 -2.59 18.12
CA ILE A 10 14.11 -1.57 19.13
C ILE A 10 13.88 -2.18 20.52
N ARG A 11 14.97 -2.37 21.25
CA ARG A 11 15.00 -2.85 22.65
C ARG A 11 15.38 -1.73 23.63
N THR A 12 15.30 -2.03 24.92
CA THR A 12 15.69 -1.12 26.02
C THR A 12 17.09 -0.50 25.89
N PRO A 13 18.14 -1.17 25.37
CA PRO A 13 19.47 -0.55 25.24
C PRO A 13 19.52 0.59 24.21
N HIS A 14 18.57 0.61 23.26
CA HIS A 14 18.43 1.66 22.25
C HIS A 14 17.65 2.87 22.77
N LEU A 15 17.10 2.79 23.99
CA LEU A 15 16.37 3.86 24.65
C LEU A 15 17.10 4.38 25.90
N GLY A 16 18.21 3.73 26.30
CA GLY A 16 18.91 4.00 27.55
C GLY A 16 19.55 5.39 27.70
N THR A 17 19.56 6.23 26.66
CA THR A 17 19.91 7.65 26.81
C THR A 17 18.94 8.54 26.03
N PRO A 18 18.72 9.80 26.43
CA PRO A 18 17.82 10.71 25.71
C PRO A 18 18.19 10.89 24.22
N ARG A 19 19.49 10.84 23.90
CA ARG A 19 19.97 10.90 22.51
C ARG A 19 19.59 9.65 21.72
N LYS A 20 19.73 8.46 22.32
CA LYS A 20 19.35 7.20 21.69
C LYS A 20 17.83 7.07 21.53
N ALA A 21 17.07 7.46 22.56
CA ALA A 21 15.60 7.51 22.52
C ALA A 21 15.08 8.44 21.41
N ARG A 22 15.66 9.64 21.25
CA ARG A 22 15.30 10.55 20.14
C ARG A 22 15.54 9.91 18.76
N ARG A 23 16.66 9.21 18.56
CA ARG A 23 16.96 8.51 17.31
C ARG A 23 15.98 7.39 17.02
N ALA A 24 15.68 6.56 18.03
CA ALA A 24 14.69 5.48 17.91
C ALA A 24 13.31 6.04 17.55
N LEU A 25 12.87 7.12 18.20
CA LEU A 25 11.60 7.78 17.90
C LEU A 25 11.57 8.32 16.46
N GLN A 26 12.64 8.97 16.00
CA GLN A 26 12.72 9.49 14.63
C GLN A 26 12.66 8.36 13.60
N PHE A 27 13.36 7.25 13.86
CA PHE A 27 13.33 6.07 13.01
C PHE A 27 11.92 5.45 12.93
N VAL A 28 11.21 5.35 14.05
CA VAL A 28 9.81 4.88 14.08
C VAL A 28 8.90 5.81 13.29
N LYS A 29 9.00 7.13 13.50
CA LYS A 29 8.21 8.13 12.76
C LYS A 29 8.42 8.01 11.25
N TRP A 30 9.67 7.91 10.82
CA TRP A 30 10.01 7.75 9.41
C TRP A 30 9.44 6.44 8.84
N THR A 31 9.60 5.33 9.56
CA THR A 31 9.04 4.03 9.16
C THR A 31 7.53 4.10 8.98
N ILE A 32 6.80 4.73 9.91
CA ILE A 32 5.35 4.90 9.82
C ILE A 32 4.97 5.72 8.57
N ILE A 33 5.69 6.79 8.26
CA ILE A 33 5.44 7.61 7.07
C ILE A 33 5.61 6.76 5.79
N GLN A 34 6.70 5.99 5.70
CA GLN A 34 6.96 5.13 4.55
C GLN A 34 5.86 4.08 4.36
N GLN A 35 5.43 3.44 5.46
CA GLN A 35 4.35 2.45 5.40
C GLN A 35 3.02 3.08 4.99
N LYS A 36 2.68 4.27 5.52
CA LYS A 36 1.47 5.02 5.12
C LYS A 36 1.48 5.36 3.63
N GLN A 37 2.62 5.80 3.10
CA GLN A 37 2.76 6.08 1.67
C GLN A 37 2.58 4.82 0.82
N LYS A 38 3.19 3.71 1.22
CA LYS A 38 3.03 2.41 0.54
C LYS A 38 1.57 1.96 0.52
N ILE A 39 0.89 2.02 1.66
CA ILE A 39 -0.54 1.69 1.77
C ILE A 39 -1.37 2.56 0.84
N LYS A 40 -1.13 3.88 0.83
CA LYS A 40 -1.83 4.83 -0.04
C LYS A 40 -1.66 4.47 -1.52
N THR A 41 -0.43 4.22 -1.96
CA THR A 41 -0.14 3.87 -3.35
C THR A 41 -0.82 2.56 -3.75
N LEU A 42 -0.75 1.53 -2.89
CA LEU A 42 -1.41 0.25 -3.15
C LEU A 42 -2.94 0.39 -3.22
N GLN A 43 -3.54 1.17 -2.33
CA GLN A 43 -4.97 1.43 -2.36
C GLN A 43 -5.39 2.16 -3.65
N GLN A 44 -4.60 3.14 -4.10
CA GLN A 44 -4.86 3.84 -5.35
C GLN A 44 -4.77 2.91 -6.55
N ALA A 45 -3.74 2.05 -6.61
CA ALA A 45 -3.60 1.05 -7.67
C ALA A 45 -4.78 0.08 -7.68
N ARG A 46 -5.18 -0.44 -6.51
CA ARG A 46 -6.36 -1.31 -6.36
C ARG A 46 -7.62 -0.62 -6.87
N ASN A 47 -7.87 0.63 -6.47
CA ASN A 47 -9.07 1.36 -6.89
C ASN A 47 -9.11 1.57 -8.41
N ARG A 48 -7.96 1.88 -9.05
CA ARG A 48 -7.87 2.01 -10.51
C ARG A 48 -8.16 0.69 -11.22
N LEU A 49 -7.62 -0.42 -10.73
CA LEU A 49 -7.89 -1.74 -11.28
C LEU A 49 -9.37 -2.12 -11.16
N ILE A 50 -9.99 -1.86 -10.01
CA ILE A 50 -11.43 -2.09 -9.81
C ILE A 50 -12.25 -1.23 -10.79
N ALA A 51 -11.90 0.05 -10.95
CA ALA A 51 -12.56 0.93 -11.90
C ALA A 51 -12.44 0.39 -13.34
N HIS A 52 -11.24 -0.01 -13.78
CA HIS A 52 -11.02 -0.59 -15.10
C HIS A 52 -11.85 -1.86 -15.33
N VAL A 53 -11.85 -2.79 -14.38
CA VAL A 53 -12.66 -4.02 -14.46
C VAL A 53 -14.15 -3.68 -14.52
N THR A 54 -14.60 -2.70 -13.74
CA THR A 54 -16.00 -2.27 -13.72
C THR A 54 -16.42 -1.67 -15.06
N THR A 55 -15.59 -0.79 -15.63
CA THR A 55 -15.80 -0.21 -16.96
C THR A 55 -15.84 -1.31 -18.03
N MET A 56 -14.88 -2.24 -18.03
CA MET A 56 -14.86 -3.35 -18.99
C MET A 56 -16.12 -4.24 -18.88
N LYS A 57 -16.54 -4.57 -17.65
CA LYS A 57 -17.80 -5.32 -17.43
C LYS A 57 -19.01 -4.54 -17.96
N GLY A 58 -19.04 -3.22 -17.76
CA GLY A 58 -20.09 -2.35 -18.29
C GLY A 58 -20.13 -2.33 -19.82
N LEU A 59 -18.96 -2.21 -20.46
CA LEU A 59 -18.84 -2.24 -21.92
C LEU A 59 -19.30 -3.60 -22.49
N ILE A 60 -18.83 -4.71 -21.92
CA ILE A 60 -19.27 -6.05 -22.33
C ILE A 60 -20.79 -6.19 -22.20
N LYS A 61 -21.37 -5.75 -21.07
CA LYS A 61 -22.82 -5.77 -20.88
C LYS A 61 -23.55 -4.98 -21.97
N HIS A 62 -23.10 -3.77 -22.27
CA HIS A 62 -23.71 -2.92 -23.29
C HIS A 62 -23.58 -3.53 -24.70
N LEU A 63 -22.43 -4.11 -25.04
CA LEU A 63 -22.23 -4.78 -26.32
C LEU A 63 -23.11 -6.04 -26.45
N LYS A 64 -23.28 -6.82 -25.37
CA LYS A 64 -24.22 -7.95 -25.33
C LYS A 64 -25.65 -7.49 -25.56
N GLN A 65 -26.07 -6.41 -24.90
CA GLN A 65 -27.42 -5.84 -25.06
C GLN A 65 -27.72 -5.38 -26.50
N LYS A 66 -26.69 -4.95 -27.23
CA LYS A 66 -26.82 -4.53 -28.63
C LYS A 66 -26.64 -5.68 -29.64
N ASN A 67 -26.51 -6.93 -29.18
CA ASN A 67 -26.15 -8.09 -30.01
C ASN A 67 -24.88 -7.87 -30.87
N LEU A 68 -23.99 -6.99 -30.41
CA LEU A 68 -22.71 -6.67 -31.08
C LEU A 68 -21.59 -7.62 -30.66
N LEU A 69 -21.83 -8.45 -29.65
CA LEU A 69 -21.02 -9.61 -29.34
C LEU A 69 -21.73 -10.81 -29.94
N SER A 70 -21.43 -11.12 -31.21
CA SER A 70 -21.70 -12.46 -31.72
C SER A 70 -20.77 -13.40 -30.96
N GLU A 71 -21.33 -14.47 -30.39
CA GLU A 71 -20.52 -15.66 -30.17
C GLU A 71 -19.97 -16.01 -31.55
N ALA A 72 -18.64 -15.93 -31.71
CA ALA A 72 -18.03 -16.64 -32.81
C ALA A 72 -18.37 -18.11 -32.55
N ALA A 73 -19.11 -18.70 -33.49
CA ALA A 73 -19.45 -20.11 -33.53
C ALA A 73 -18.20 -21.00 -33.40
#